data_AF-A0A937CI42-F1
#
_entry.id   AF-A0A937CI42-F1
#
_cell.length_a   1.000
_cell.length_b   1.000
_cell.length_c   1.000
_cell.angle_alpha   90.00
_cell.angle_beta   90.00
_cell.angle_gamma   90.00
#
_symmetry.space_group_name_H-M   'P 1'
#
loop_
_entity.id
_entity.type
_entity.pdbx_description
1 polymer ?
#
loop_
_entity_poly.entity_id
_entity_poly.type
_entity_poly.pdbx_seq_one_letter_code
_entity_poly.pdbx_strand_id
1 'polypeptide(L)' 'MTSNQKIISQARTWLGTPFHHQARLKGKGCDCLGLIVGVADELGLKD' A
#
# COMPACT_ATOMS: atom_id res chain seq x y z
N MET A 1 0.28 0.38 20.09
CA MET A 1 0.84 0.18 18.75
C MET A 1 1.14 1.54 18.14
N THR A 2 2.41 1.86 17.86
CA THR A 2 2.80 3.17 17.32
C THR A 2 2.34 3.32 15.87
N SER A 3 2.18 4.57 15.38
CA SER A 3 1.76 4.85 14.00
C SER A 3 2.61 4.12 12.95
N ASN A 4 3.94 4.10 13.15
CA ASN A 4 4.89 3.44 12.25
C ASN A 4 4.64 1.92 12.12
N GLN A 5 4.27 1.24 13.21
CA GLN A 5 3.95 -0.19 13.15
C GLN A 5 2.68 -0.46 12.34
N LYS A 6 1.68 0.43 12.38
CA LYS A 6 0.46 0.30 11.57
C LYS A 6 0.79 0.42 10.08
N ILE A 7 1.62 1.39 9.70
CA ILE A 7 2.07 1.58 8.30
C ILE A 7 2.82 0.34 7.81
N ILE A 8 3.80 -0.15 8.58
CA ILE A 8 4.59 -1.33 8.21
C ILE A 8 3.69 -2.57 8.09
N SER A 9 2.78 -2.79 9.05
CA SER A 9 1.84 -3.91 9.01
C SER A 9 0.95 -3.84 7.79
N GLN A 10 0.42 -2.65 7.47
CA GLN A 10 -0.42 -2.47 6.30
C GLN A 10 0.35 -2.72 5.00
N ALA A 11 1.54 -2.13 4.84
CA ALA A 11 2.39 -2.34 3.67
C ALA A 11 2.72 -3.83 3.45
N ARG A 12 2.94 -4.60 4.52
CA ARG A 12 3.19 -6.06 4.42
C ARG A 12 2.00 -6.83 3.86
N THR A 13 0.77 -6.36 4.02
CA THR A 13 -0.40 -6.99 3.40
C THR A 13 -0.44 -6.85 1.88
N TRP A 14 0.41 -6.01 1.29
CA TRP A 14 0.56 -5.85 -0.16
C TRP A 14 1.59 -6.80 -0.78
N LEU A 15 2.33 -7.57 0.03
CA LEU A 15 3.25 -8.59 -0.48
C LEU A 15 2.52 -9.55 -1.43
N GLY A 16 3.16 -9.87 -2.55
CA GLY A 16 2.57 -10.67 -3.62
C GLY A 16 1.76 -9.88 -4.64
N THR A 17 1.56 -8.56 -4.46
CA THR A 17 1.02 -7.71 -5.52
C THR A 17 2.05 -7.59 -6.65
N PRO A 18 1.71 -7.99 -7.90
CA PRO A 18 2.66 -7.90 -9.01
C PRO A 18 2.97 -6.45 -9.35
N PHE A 19 4.16 -6.19 -9.89
CA PHE A 19 4.53 -4.85 -10.32
C PHE A 19 3.86 -4.54 -11.66
N HIS A 20 3.05 -3.49 -11.72
CA HIS A 20 2.51 -2.93 -12.98
C HIS A 20 2.65 -1.41 -12.96
N HIS A 21 3.30 -0.86 -13.99
CA HIS A 21 3.45 0.58 -14.14
C HIS A 21 2.08 1.28 -14.18
N GLN A 22 1.91 2.35 -13.40
CA GLN A 22 0.66 3.13 -13.29
C GLN A 22 -0.52 2.36 -12.70
N ALA A 23 -0.26 1.32 -11.90
CA ALA A 23 -1.29 0.56 -11.20
C ALA A 23 -1.26 0.81 -9.68
N ARG A 24 -2.40 0.58 -9.01
CA ARG A 24 -2.56 0.73 -7.55
C ARG A 24 -3.56 -0.25 -6.93
N LEU A 25 -3.70 -1.43 -7.51
CA LEU A 25 -4.66 -2.45 -7.07
C LEU A 25 -3.94 -3.60 -6.37
N LYS A 26 -4.13 -3.69 -5.05
CA LYS A 26 -3.61 -4.76 -4.22
C LYS A 26 -4.00 -6.14 -4.76
N GLY A 27 -3.03 -7.05 -4.83
CA GLY A 27 -3.18 -8.40 -5.38
C GLY A 27 -3.37 -8.49 -6.90
N LYS A 28 -3.48 -7.36 -7.61
CA LYS A 28 -3.68 -7.33 -9.08
C LYS A 28 -2.56 -6.62 -9.84
N GLY A 29 -1.93 -5.61 -9.23
CA GLY A 29 -0.90 -4.79 -9.86
C GLY A 29 -0.69 -3.47 -9.14
N CYS A 30 0.55 -3.14 -8.77
CA CYS A 30 0.91 -1.80 -8.32
C CYS A 30 2.33 -1.40 -8.72
N ASP A 31 2.60 -0.10 -8.85
CA ASP A 31 3.96 0.42 -8.87
C ASP A 31 4.38 0.95 -7.49
N CYS A 32 5.56 1.56 -7.41
CA CYS A 32 6.11 2.10 -6.16
C CYS A 32 5.19 3.16 -5.52
N LEU A 33 4.63 4.07 -6.33
CA LEU A 33 3.74 5.11 -5.83
C LEU A 33 2.37 4.53 -5.49
N GLY A 34 1.87 3.61 -6.32
CA GLY A 34 0.63 2.88 -6.10
C GLY A 34 0.61 2.15 -4.76
N LEU A 35 1.73 1.56 -4.34
CA LEU A 35 1.88 0.96 -3.01
C LEU A 35 1.72 2.00 -1.89
N ILE A 36 2.44 3.12 -1.97
CA ILE A 36 2.41 4.17 -0.93
C ILE A 36 1.00 4.76 -0.82
N VAL A 37 0.41 5.14 -1.95
CA VAL A 37 -0.93 5.71 -2.02
C VAL A 37 -1.97 4.73 -1.52
N GLY A 38 -1.86 3.45 -1.90
CA GLY A 38 -2.78 2.40 -1.46
C GLY A 38 -2.70 2.15 0.05
N VAL A 39 -1.49 2.12 0.63
CA VAL A 39 -1.31 1.98 2.09
C VAL A 39 -1.89 3.18 2.84
N ALA A 40 -1.67 4.40 2.35
CA ALA A 40 -2.23 5.60 2.96
C ALA A 40 -3.78 5.61 2.90
N ASP A 41 -4.35 5.16 1.77
CA ASP A 41 -5.80 5.03 1.57
C ASP A 41 -6.43 4.05 2.56
N GLU A 42 -5.88 2.83 2.63
CA GLU A 42 -6.39 1.77 3.51
C GLU A 42 -6.28 2.12 5.00
N LEU A 43 -5.37 3.03 5.36
CA LEU A 43 -5.21 3.54 6.74
C LEU A 43 -5.98 4.83 7.02
N GLY A 44 -6.69 5.40 6.02
CA GLY A 44 -7.40 6.67 6.18
C GLY A 44 -6.47 7.84 6.49
N LEU A 45 -5.28 7.85 5.90
CA LEU A 45 -4.26 8.91 6.09
C LEU A 45 -4.32 9.99 5.00
N LYS A 46 -5.36 9.99 4.17
CA LYS A 46 -5.62 11.03 3.18
C LYS A 46 -6.50 12.11 3.80
N ASP A 47 -6.15 13.38 3.55
CA ASP A 47 -6.97 14.54 3.91
C ASP A 47 -8.27 14.61 3.09
#